data_AF-A0A2G5KQX1-F1
#
_entry.id   AF-A0A2G5KQX1-F1
#
_cell.length_a   1.000
_cell.length_b   1.000
_cell.length_c   1.000
_cell.angle_alpha   90.00
_cell.angle_beta   90.00
_cell.angle_gamma   90.00
#
_symmetry.space_group_name_H-M   'P 1'
#
loop_
_entity.id
_entity.type
_entity.pdbx_description
1 polymer ?
#
loop_
_entity_poly.entity_id
_entity_poly.type
_entity_poly.pdbx_seq_one_letter_code
_entity_poly.pdbx_strand_id
1 'polypeptide(L)'
;MVSFIRRRWVSLPGLSKEALTTSYLKSPRPDGLLSENILTKKLDDLLPTITPSRSYISLDRYLPQNRKEHLSKALEREFPTVRERLFQLETKKERETLENKFKLIGKVLKKGVFDVGTKQGSVRLLFQSLGVKYHDNKLSFAKSNRHTVPVPLGRLPFPENLDNYVSSGFVRQNHLMLEMLSEQSSENSPRLTASAIFLPMIFPNLYEKMNPVYKQQYESVALASYVTNAERMHAPFEKSPKDYIALFNAKGFYFVKGEKGFEVKSIYTDNKTSFQLPKRTSLYLNTITNLTETLKGQENVINGLVEEGRDNLKNLWAGHLMERGVYDKVAFMLTSEKVYPNLHREMVQHQMDNGLRKSLNEVTVRTTNYQHKRMLRKGVYAISSLLGGSGGKTEEMYNGFKDEFTDFTKFKRKSMGTGHSL
;
A
#
# COMPACT_ATOMS: atom_id res chain seq x y z
N MET A 1 -46.13 6.48 13.10
CA MET A 1 -45.30 7.03 12.00
C MET A 1 -43.87 6.47 12.10
N VAL A 2 -43.75 5.14 12.01
CA VAL A 2 -42.54 4.35 12.30
C VAL A 2 -41.99 3.64 11.05
N SER A 3 -42.58 3.86 9.86
CA SER A 3 -42.32 3.01 8.70
C SER A 3 -41.51 3.63 7.55
N PHE A 4 -41.04 4.88 7.63
CA PHE A 4 -40.41 5.55 6.46
C PHE A 4 -38.87 5.67 6.48
N ILE A 5 -38.17 4.96 7.37
CA ILE A 5 -36.69 5.09 7.54
C ILE A 5 -35.92 3.87 6.97
N ARG A 6 -36.59 2.89 6.34
CA ARG A 6 -35.97 1.57 6.08
C ARG A 6 -35.38 1.30 4.70
N ARG A 7 -35.41 2.23 3.75
CA ARG A 7 -34.74 2.00 2.45
C ARG A 7 -33.87 3.19 2.05
N ARG A 8 -32.57 3.06 2.36
CA ARG A 8 -31.45 3.79 1.75
C ARG A 8 -31.09 5.19 2.30
N TRP A 9 -31.32 5.43 3.59
CA TRP A 9 -30.90 6.68 4.25
C TRP A 9 -29.93 6.40 5.41
N VAL A 10 -28.86 7.18 5.46
CA VAL A 10 -27.79 7.17 6.47
C VAL A 10 -28.39 7.27 7.87
N SER A 11 -27.95 6.41 8.80
CA SER A 11 -28.37 6.47 10.20
C SER A 11 -27.43 7.35 11.05
N LEU A 12 -27.96 8.00 12.09
CA LEU A 12 -27.16 8.78 13.06
C LEU A 12 -25.95 7.99 13.64
N PRO A 13 -26.09 6.68 13.94
CA PRO A 13 -24.94 5.83 14.27
C PRO A 13 -23.92 5.69 13.15
N GLY A 14 -24.36 5.57 11.89
CA GLY A 14 -23.49 5.51 10.72
C GLY A 14 -22.67 6.78 10.55
N LEU A 15 -23.30 7.94 10.75
CA LEU A 15 -22.66 9.26 10.69
C LEU A 15 -21.55 9.42 11.74
N SER A 16 -21.86 9.08 13.00
CA SER A 16 -20.90 9.19 14.11
C SER A 16 -19.71 8.25 13.92
N LYS A 17 -19.96 7.02 13.44
CA LYS A 17 -18.90 6.05 13.12
C LYS A 17 -18.01 6.54 11.97
N GLU A 18 -18.62 7.04 10.89
CA GLU A 18 -17.91 7.62 9.74
C GLU A 18 -17.01 8.77 10.18
N ALA A 19 -17.52 9.66 11.05
CA ALA A 19 -16.79 10.81 11.55
C ALA A 19 -15.61 10.44 12.47
N LEU A 20 -15.83 9.54 13.44
CA LEU A 20 -14.76 9.04 14.32
C LEU A 20 -13.62 8.39 13.50
N THR A 21 -13.99 7.56 12.53
CA THR A 21 -13.05 6.88 11.64
C THR A 21 -12.33 7.87 10.73
N THR A 22 -13.06 8.79 10.12
CA THR A 22 -12.50 9.80 9.22
C THR A 22 -11.56 10.75 9.96
N SER A 23 -11.94 11.19 11.16
CA SER A 23 -11.12 12.06 12.03
C SER A 23 -9.82 11.38 12.42
N TYR A 24 -9.86 10.11 12.85
CA TYR A 24 -8.66 9.33 13.15
C TYR A 24 -7.71 9.30 11.96
N LEU A 25 -8.25 8.92 10.81
CA LEU A 25 -7.45 8.70 9.64
C LEU A 25 -6.90 10.04 9.07
N LYS A 26 -7.64 11.15 9.21
CA LYS A 26 -7.28 12.52 8.77
C LYS A 26 -6.30 13.20 9.71
N SER A 27 -6.02 12.61 10.88
CA SER A 27 -4.98 13.10 11.75
C SER A 27 -3.62 13.03 11.04
N PRO A 28 -2.83 14.13 11.00
CA PRO A 28 -1.49 14.15 10.39
C PRO A 28 -0.55 13.08 10.97
N ARG A 29 -0.80 12.70 12.23
CA ARG A 29 -0.28 11.49 12.88
C ARG A 29 -1.37 10.94 13.78
N PRO A 30 -2.01 9.82 13.44
CA PRO A 30 -2.75 9.08 14.44
C PRO A 30 -1.74 8.54 15.45
N ASP A 31 -1.59 9.23 16.57
CA ASP A 31 -0.86 8.71 17.72
C ASP A 31 -1.74 7.68 18.41
N GLY A 32 -1.18 6.48 18.63
CA GLY A 32 -1.91 5.35 19.21
C GLY A 32 -2.82 4.62 18.22
N LEU A 33 -3.70 3.80 18.78
CA LEU A 33 -4.66 2.95 18.06
C LEU A 33 -6.00 3.67 17.82
N LEU A 34 -6.85 3.11 16.95
CA LEU A 34 -8.16 3.68 16.68
C LEU A 34 -9.03 3.70 17.95
N SER A 35 -8.99 2.65 18.76
CA SER A 35 -9.71 2.61 20.04
C SER A 35 -9.25 3.70 21.01
N GLU A 36 -7.96 4.04 21.02
CA GLU A 36 -7.41 5.13 21.83
C GLU A 36 -7.92 6.48 21.36
N ASN A 37 -7.88 6.73 20.05
CA ASN A 37 -8.39 7.97 19.49
C ASN A 37 -9.89 8.14 19.73
N ILE A 38 -10.70 7.08 19.58
CA ILE A 38 -12.15 7.13 19.83
C ILE A 38 -12.48 7.64 21.24
N LEU A 39 -11.72 7.22 22.27
CA LEU A 39 -11.95 7.68 23.64
C LEU A 39 -11.70 9.18 23.82
N THR A 40 -10.70 9.71 23.12
CA THR A 40 -10.28 11.11 23.29
C THR A 40 -11.22 12.11 22.60
N LYS A 41 -11.98 11.67 21.60
CA LYS A 41 -12.82 12.56 20.79
C LYS A 41 -14.17 12.84 21.44
N LYS A 42 -14.54 14.12 21.46
CA LYS A 42 -15.88 14.61 21.77
C LYS A 42 -16.64 14.87 20.47
N LEU A 43 -17.97 15.04 20.58
CA LEU A 43 -18.79 15.34 19.41
C LEU A 43 -18.36 16.65 18.74
N ASP A 44 -18.06 17.68 19.53
CA ASP A 44 -17.64 19.00 19.05
C ASP A 44 -16.39 18.93 18.17
N ASP A 45 -15.43 18.07 18.53
CA ASP A 45 -14.19 17.84 17.76
C ASP A 45 -14.48 17.25 16.37
N LEU A 46 -15.63 16.61 16.20
CA LEU A 46 -16.01 15.88 14.99
C LEU A 46 -17.00 16.64 14.12
N LEU A 47 -17.66 17.68 14.64
CA LEU A 47 -18.59 18.51 13.87
C LEU A 47 -17.97 19.02 12.56
N PRO A 48 -16.72 19.51 12.51
CA PRO A 48 -16.09 19.93 11.26
C PRO A 48 -15.93 18.81 10.22
N THR A 49 -15.94 17.55 10.65
CA THR A 49 -15.91 16.37 9.76
C THR A 49 -17.32 15.90 9.40
N ILE A 50 -18.27 16.03 10.32
CA ILE A 50 -19.65 15.59 10.17
C ILE A 50 -20.42 16.51 9.23
N THR A 51 -20.42 17.81 9.49
CA THR A 51 -21.24 18.81 8.78
C THR A 51 -21.05 18.79 7.25
N PRO A 52 -19.82 18.70 6.70
CA PRO A 52 -19.61 18.63 5.25
C PRO A 52 -19.82 17.23 4.66
N SER A 53 -20.09 16.19 5.46
CA SER A 53 -20.28 14.83 4.94
C SER A 53 -21.56 14.73 4.09
N ARG A 54 -21.51 13.96 3.00
CA ARG A 54 -22.71 13.69 2.16
C ARG A 54 -23.85 13.11 2.98
N SER A 55 -23.49 12.27 3.94
CA SER A 55 -24.37 11.68 4.95
C SER A 55 -25.13 12.74 5.75
N TYR A 56 -24.44 13.74 6.30
CA TYR A 56 -25.06 14.84 7.06
C TYR A 56 -25.87 15.78 6.17
N ILE A 57 -25.31 16.22 5.04
CA ILE A 57 -25.98 17.11 4.08
C ILE A 57 -27.28 16.48 3.58
N SER A 58 -27.27 15.17 3.36
CA SER A 58 -28.49 14.42 3.01
C SER A 58 -29.50 14.51 4.14
N LEU A 59 -29.13 14.17 5.38
CA LEU A 59 -30.04 14.28 6.52
C LEU A 59 -30.57 15.71 6.73
N ASP A 60 -29.73 16.74 6.62
CA ASP A 60 -30.12 18.14 6.78
C ASP A 60 -31.08 18.63 5.68
N ARG A 61 -30.90 18.18 4.43
CA ARG A 61 -31.72 18.60 3.28
C ARG A 61 -33.16 18.08 3.35
N TYR A 62 -33.39 16.92 3.94
CA TYR A 62 -34.73 16.31 4.02
C TYR A 62 -35.44 16.60 5.36
N LEU A 63 -34.82 17.39 6.25
CA LEU A 63 -35.43 17.81 7.50
C LEU A 63 -36.00 19.23 7.39
N PRO A 64 -37.28 19.46 7.74
CA PRO A 64 -37.83 20.81 7.85
C PRO A 64 -37.08 21.63 8.91
N GLN A 65 -37.07 22.97 8.79
CA GLN A 65 -36.24 23.87 9.61
C GLN A 65 -36.44 23.68 11.13
N ASN A 66 -37.67 23.43 11.57
CA ASN A 66 -38.03 23.14 12.97
C ASN A 66 -37.52 21.77 13.48
N ARG A 67 -37.02 20.89 12.60
CA ARG A 67 -36.46 19.58 12.94
C ARG A 67 -34.94 19.52 12.87
N LYS A 68 -34.27 20.59 12.45
CA LYS A 68 -32.80 20.67 12.45
C LYS A 68 -32.23 20.71 13.87
N GLU A 69 -32.89 21.43 14.78
CA GLU A 69 -32.56 21.41 16.20
C GLU A 69 -32.73 20.00 16.82
N HIS A 70 -33.72 19.24 16.33
CA HIS A 70 -33.90 17.84 16.72
C HIS A 70 -32.79 16.92 16.20
N LEU A 71 -32.16 17.22 15.06
CA LEU A 71 -31.03 16.45 14.55
C LEU A 71 -29.78 16.63 15.42
N SER A 72 -29.45 17.87 15.82
CA SER A 72 -28.31 18.12 16.73
C SER A 72 -28.52 17.44 18.08
N LYS A 73 -29.70 17.63 18.69
CA LYS A 73 -30.05 16.99 19.96
C LYS A 73 -30.07 15.46 19.87
N ALA A 74 -30.53 14.91 18.76
CA ALA A 74 -30.50 13.46 18.53
C ALA A 74 -29.05 12.94 18.37
N LEU A 75 -28.19 13.70 17.69
CA LEU A 75 -26.77 13.37 17.55
C LEU A 75 -26.04 13.42 18.91
N GLU A 76 -26.24 14.48 19.68
CA GLU A 76 -25.71 14.64 21.04
C GLU A 76 -26.14 13.50 21.97
N ARG A 77 -27.41 13.07 21.88
CA ARG A 77 -27.95 11.96 22.68
C ARG A 77 -27.38 10.60 22.26
N GLU A 78 -27.26 10.34 20.97
CA GLU A 78 -26.84 9.03 20.45
C GLU A 78 -25.31 8.86 20.45
N PHE A 79 -24.55 9.95 20.30
CA PHE A 79 -23.11 9.92 20.12
C PHE A 79 -22.35 9.15 21.21
N PRO A 80 -22.60 9.36 22.53
CA PRO A 80 -21.90 8.61 23.58
C PRO A 80 -22.09 7.10 23.46
N THR A 81 -23.31 6.64 23.16
CA THR A 81 -23.64 5.22 22.97
C THR A 81 -22.92 4.63 21.76
N VAL A 82 -22.90 5.36 20.64
CA VAL A 82 -22.21 4.91 19.42
C VAL A 82 -20.70 4.86 19.62
N ARG A 83 -20.14 5.88 20.28
CA ARG A 83 -18.72 5.96 20.62
C ARG A 83 -18.30 4.77 21.47
N GLU A 84 -19.04 4.47 22.54
CA GLU A 84 -18.74 3.35 23.44
C GLU A 84 -18.82 2.00 22.70
N ARG A 85 -19.87 1.77 21.90
CA ARG A 85 -20.00 0.53 21.12
C ARG A 85 -18.86 0.35 20.12
N LEU A 86 -18.47 1.43 19.43
CA LEU A 86 -17.37 1.39 18.47
C LEU A 86 -16.03 1.14 19.18
N PHE A 87 -15.81 1.79 20.32
CA PHE A 87 -14.63 1.60 21.15
C PHE A 87 -14.46 0.13 21.59
N GLN A 88 -15.53 -0.51 22.07
CA GLN A 88 -15.50 -1.92 22.48
C GLN A 88 -15.21 -2.84 21.29
N LEU A 89 -15.83 -2.58 20.13
CA LEU A 89 -15.60 -3.34 18.90
C LEU A 89 -14.15 -3.24 18.43
N GLU A 90 -13.60 -2.03 18.34
CA GLU A 90 -12.23 -1.82 17.87
C GLU A 90 -11.20 -2.34 18.90
N THR A 91 -11.47 -2.21 20.19
CA THR A 91 -10.64 -2.84 21.24
C THR A 91 -10.56 -4.36 21.08
N LYS A 92 -11.69 -5.02 20.80
CA LYS A 92 -11.71 -6.47 20.56
C LYS A 92 -10.89 -6.85 19.32
N LYS A 93 -11.11 -6.16 18.19
CA LYS A 93 -10.37 -6.40 16.94
C LYS A 93 -8.87 -6.17 17.08
N GLU A 94 -8.46 -5.12 17.79
CA GLU A 94 -7.05 -4.80 17.99
C GLU A 94 -6.35 -5.88 18.82
N ARG A 95 -7.02 -6.44 19.84
CA ARG A 95 -6.51 -7.60 20.61
C ARG A 95 -6.36 -8.84 19.74
N GLU A 96 -7.41 -9.22 19.01
CA GLU A 96 -7.38 -10.35 18.08
C GLU A 96 -6.28 -10.19 17.02
N THR A 97 -6.09 -8.97 16.51
CA THR A 97 -5.03 -8.65 15.54
C THR A 97 -3.64 -8.86 16.14
N LEU A 98 -3.42 -8.41 17.38
CA LEU A 98 -2.13 -8.59 18.07
C LEU A 98 -1.83 -10.07 18.33
N GLU A 99 -2.84 -10.83 18.76
CA GLU A 99 -2.73 -12.28 18.94
C GLU A 99 -2.43 -13.01 17.63
N ASN A 100 -3.11 -12.65 16.54
CA ASN A 100 -2.87 -13.25 15.23
C ASN A 100 -1.45 -12.94 14.71
N LYS A 101 -0.95 -11.71 14.91
CA LYS A 101 0.45 -11.36 14.62
C LYS A 101 1.42 -12.21 15.42
N PHE A 102 1.16 -12.42 16.72
CA PHE A 102 1.98 -13.29 17.55
C PHE A 102 1.99 -14.75 17.05
N LYS A 103 0.82 -15.30 16.70
CA LYS A 103 0.71 -16.65 16.11
C LYS A 103 1.49 -16.75 14.80
N LEU A 104 1.40 -15.74 13.93
CA LEU A 104 2.11 -15.68 12.66
C LEU A 104 3.63 -15.67 12.85
N ILE A 105 4.14 -14.86 13.78
CA ILE A 105 5.56 -14.85 14.17
C ILE A 105 6.01 -16.27 14.53
N GLY A 106 5.24 -16.97 15.38
CA GLY A 106 5.53 -18.35 15.76
C GLY A 106 5.59 -19.32 14.57
N LYS A 107 4.63 -19.22 13.63
CA LYS A 107 4.63 -20.03 12.40
C LYS A 107 5.87 -19.76 11.53
N VAL A 108 6.20 -18.49 11.29
CA VAL A 108 7.34 -18.04 10.48
C VAL A 108 8.66 -18.55 11.06
N LEU A 109 8.84 -18.44 12.38
CA LEU A 109 10.02 -18.95 13.08
C LEU A 109 10.11 -20.48 13.02
N LYS A 110 8.99 -21.20 13.28
CA LYS A 110 8.95 -22.66 13.23
C LYS A 110 9.32 -23.21 11.84
N LYS A 111 8.95 -22.51 10.78
CA LYS A 111 9.28 -22.87 9.40
C LYS A 111 10.68 -22.43 8.95
N GLY A 112 11.38 -21.60 9.72
CA GLY A 112 12.69 -21.08 9.32
C GLY A 112 12.63 -20.19 8.07
N VAL A 113 11.55 -19.43 7.89
CA VAL A 113 11.39 -18.51 6.74
C VAL A 113 12.52 -17.47 6.73
N PHE A 114 12.89 -16.98 7.90
CA PHE A 114 14.05 -16.13 8.11
C PHE A 114 14.98 -16.74 9.15
N ASP A 115 16.28 -16.57 8.94
CA ASP A 115 17.32 -16.89 9.90
C ASP A 115 17.46 -15.75 10.92
N VAL A 116 16.46 -15.64 11.81
CA VAL A 116 16.35 -14.59 12.84
C VAL A 116 16.25 -15.23 14.23
N GLY A 117 17.37 -15.76 14.72
CA GLY A 117 17.51 -16.34 16.06
C GLY A 117 18.32 -15.51 17.05
N THR A 118 18.26 -15.86 18.34
CA THR A 118 18.98 -15.14 19.41
C THR A 118 20.50 -15.05 19.25
N LYS A 119 21.10 -15.90 18.38
CA LYS A 119 22.55 -16.00 18.15
C LYS A 119 23.04 -15.36 16.84
N GLN A 120 22.21 -15.27 15.80
CA GLN A 120 22.62 -14.91 14.43
C GLN A 120 21.79 -13.77 13.80
N GLY A 121 20.62 -13.44 14.35
CA GLY A 121 19.83 -12.30 13.86
C GLY A 121 18.72 -11.86 14.80
N SER A 122 18.60 -10.55 15.05
CA SER A 122 17.60 -10.08 15.99
C SER A 122 16.18 -10.38 15.48
N VAL A 123 15.48 -11.31 16.14
CA VAL A 123 14.04 -11.58 15.96
C VAL A 123 13.19 -10.30 16.09
N ARG A 124 13.74 -9.25 16.70
CA ARG A 124 13.11 -7.92 16.75
C ARG A 124 12.90 -7.31 15.36
N LEU A 125 13.69 -7.69 14.34
CA LEU A 125 13.46 -7.29 12.95
C LEU A 125 12.13 -7.83 12.42
N LEU A 126 11.79 -9.08 12.75
CA LEU A 126 10.51 -9.69 12.42
C LEU A 126 9.34 -9.02 13.19
N PHE A 127 9.56 -8.62 14.43
CA PHE A 127 8.56 -7.86 15.19
C PHE A 127 8.30 -6.51 14.55
N GLN A 128 9.38 -5.77 14.24
CA GLN A 128 9.30 -4.47 13.61
C GLN A 128 8.57 -4.53 12.27
N SER A 129 8.87 -5.53 11.43
CA SER A 129 8.26 -5.67 10.11
C SER A 129 6.77 -6.00 10.15
N LEU A 130 6.26 -6.47 11.29
CA LEU A 130 4.84 -6.69 11.55
C LEU A 130 4.17 -5.53 12.31
N GLY A 131 4.91 -4.43 12.57
CA GLY A 131 4.40 -3.24 13.25
C GLY A 131 4.20 -3.44 14.76
N VAL A 132 4.90 -4.40 15.35
CA VAL A 132 4.86 -4.72 16.78
C VAL A 132 6.22 -4.51 17.43
N LYS A 133 6.24 -4.34 18.74
CA LYS A 133 7.46 -4.21 19.54
C LYS A 133 7.44 -5.19 20.70
N TYR A 134 8.64 -5.59 21.11
CA TYR A 134 8.85 -6.51 22.21
C TYR A 134 9.62 -5.83 23.34
N HIS A 135 9.07 -5.91 24.55
CA HIS A 135 9.66 -5.36 25.77
C HIS A 135 9.15 -6.13 26.98
N ASP A 136 10.03 -6.46 27.93
CA ASP A 136 9.71 -7.11 29.20
C ASP A 136 8.78 -8.33 29.08
N ASN A 137 9.14 -9.28 28.22
CA ASN A 137 8.35 -10.48 27.95
C ASN A 137 6.92 -10.19 27.46
N LYS A 138 6.70 -9.05 26.82
CA LYS A 138 5.41 -8.66 26.24
C LYS A 138 5.59 -8.16 24.82
N LEU A 139 4.63 -8.51 23.97
CA LEU A 139 4.49 -7.99 22.62
C LEU A 139 3.35 -6.97 22.60
N SER A 140 3.57 -5.79 22.03
CA SER A 140 2.55 -4.75 21.85
C SER A 140 2.68 -4.10 20.47
N PHE A 141 1.75 -3.25 20.08
CA PHE A 141 1.88 -2.46 18.85
C PHE A 141 3.06 -1.48 18.94
N ALA A 142 3.75 -1.24 17.83
CA ALA A 142 4.91 -0.34 17.83
C ALA A 142 4.59 1.06 18.40
N LYS A 143 3.38 1.56 18.09
CA LYS A 143 2.89 2.89 18.49
C LYS A 143 1.99 2.89 19.73
N SER A 144 1.76 1.74 20.39
CA SER A 144 0.84 1.68 21.54
C SER A 144 1.19 0.54 22.51
N ASN A 145 0.98 0.81 23.80
CA ASN A 145 1.12 -0.18 24.88
C ASN A 145 -0.23 -0.65 25.42
N ARG A 146 -1.35 -0.21 24.83
CA ARG A 146 -2.70 -0.48 25.33
C ARG A 146 -3.04 -1.97 25.35
N HIS A 147 -2.65 -2.70 24.32
CA HIS A 147 -2.83 -4.15 24.23
C HIS A 147 -1.47 -4.83 24.27
N THR A 148 -1.38 -5.91 25.04
CA THR A 148 -0.17 -6.71 25.18
C THR A 148 -0.47 -8.19 25.13
N VAL A 149 0.40 -8.97 24.49
CA VAL A 149 0.40 -10.43 24.53
C VAL A 149 1.65 -10.88 25.31
N PRO A 150 1.55 -11.79 26.30
CA PRO A 150 2.71 -12.31 27.02
C PRO A 150 3.55 -13.22 26.12
N VAL A 151 4.86 -12.99 26.09
CA VAL A 151 5.82 -13.67 25.23
C VAL A 151 7.12 -13.90 26.03
N PRO A 152 7.28 -15.04 26.73
CA PRO A 152 8.39 -15.28 27.66
C PRO A 152 9.69 -15.69 26.92
N LEU A 153 10.24 -14.77 26.13
CA LEU A 153 11.48 -14.98 25.36
C LEU A 153 12.75 -14.45 26.07
N GLY A 154 12.60 -13.82 27.23
CA GLY A 154 13.70 -13.21 27.98
C GLY A 154 14.27 -11.96 27.29
N ARG A 155 15.52 -11.61 27.65
CA ARG A 155 16.17 -10.41 27.09
C ARG A 155 16.64 -10.68 25.66
N LEU A 156 15.96 -10.09 24.69
CA LEU A 156 16.37 -10.14 23.28
C LEU A 156 17.31 -8.98 22.92
N PRO A 157 18.42 -9.22 22.20
CA PRO A 157 19.35 -8.16 21.79
C PRO A 157 18.68 -7.21 20.79
N PHE A 158 18.99 -5.92 20.89
CA PHE A 158 18.61 -4.94 19.88
C PHE A 158 19.54 -5.06 18.67
N PRO A 159 19.02 -5.01 17.43
CA PRO A 159 19.89 -4.94 16.26
C PRO A 159 20.62 -3.59 16.25
N GLU A 160 21.83 -3.57 15.68
CA GLU A 160 22.67 -2.37 15.57
C GLU A 160 21.95 -1.23 14.83
N ASN A 161 21.18 -1.58 13.80
CA ASN A 161 20.31 -0.66 13.07
C ASN A 161 18.89 -1.25 13.02
N LEU A 162 17.93 -0.58 13.65
CA LEU A 162 16.52 -0.81 13.35
C LEU A 162 16.16 -0.08 12.06
N ASP A 163 15.26 -0.66 11.26
CA ASP A 163 14.80 0.01 10.04
C ASP A 163 14.11 1.35 10.41
N ASN A 164 14.30 2.39 9.60
CA ASN A 164 13.63 3.67 9.84
C ASN A 164 12.10 3.53 9.71
N TYR A 165 11.35 4.54 10.18
CA TYR A 165 9.88 4.62 10.16
C TYR A 165 9.23 3.83 9.00
N VAL A 166 8.49 2.79 9.36
CA VAL A 166 7.85 1.88 8.42
C VAL A 166 6.38 2.28 8.25
N SER A 167 5.92 2.45 7.01
CA SER A 167 4.49 2.68 6.78
C SER A 167 3.65 1.45 7.12
N SER A 168 2.46 1.68 7.68
CA SER A 168 1.42 0.67 7.88
C SER A 168 1.08 -0.09 6.60
N GLY A 169 1.18 0.54 5.42
CA GLY A 169 0.96 -0.12 4.13
C GLY A 169 1.97 -1.24 3.86
N PHE A 170 3.25 -0.99 4.13
CA PHE A 170 4.30 -2.01 3.98
C PHE A 170 4.25 -3.06 5.07
N VAL A 171 3.92 -2.67 6.31
CA VAL A 171 3.65 -3.64 7.39
C VAL A 171 2.52 -4.60 6.99
N ARG A 172 1.44 -4.10 6.37
CA ARG A 172 0.34 -4.95 5.88
C ARG A 172 0.79 -5.85 4.74
N GLN A 173 1.52 -5.34 3.75
CA GLN A 173 2.03 -6.18 2.65
C GLN A 173 2.97 -7.27 3.17
N ASN A 174 3.84 -6.94 4.12
CA ASN A 174 4.71 -7.91 4.78
C ASN A 174 3.89 -8.95 5.55
N HIS A 175 2.90 -8.53 6.34
CA HIS A 175 2.00 -9.45 7.05
C HIS A 175 1.37 -10.48 6.10
N LEU A 176 0.77 -10.03 4.99
CA LEU A 176 0.16 -10.93 3.99
C LEU A 176 1.19 -11.84 3.33
N MET A 177 2.39 -11.32 3.04
CA MET A 177 3.49 -12.11 2.48
C MET A 177 3.91 -13.23 3.45
N LEU A 178 4.01 -12.93 4.73
CA LEU A 178 4.37 -13.91 5.75
C LEU A 178 3.27 -14.94 5.98
N GLU A 179 2.00 -14.55 5.95
CA GLU A 179 0.89 -15.50 5.96
C GLU A 179 1.02 -16.49 4.82
N MET A 180 1.19 -16.00 3.58
CA MET A 180 1.36 -16.83 2.39
C MET A 180 2.54 -17.78 2.51
N LEU A 181 3.73 -17.30 2.89
CA LEU A 181 4.92 -18.16 3.05
C LEU A 181 4.77 -19.15 4.22
N SER A 182 3.98 -18.80 5.23
CA SER A 182 3.73 -19.63 6.40
C SER A 182 2.62 -20.67 6.21
N GLU A 183 1.82 -20.57 5.15
CA GLU A 183 0.72 -21.50 4.83
C GLU A 183 1.10 -22.35 3.60
N GLN A 184 0.67 -23.62 3.56
CA GLN A 184 1.02 -24.54 2.46
C GLN A 184 -0.03 -24.57 1.34
N SER A 185 -1.21 -23.96 1.54
CA SER A 185 -2.34 -24.06 0.60
C SER A 185 -2.51 -22.79 -0.23
N SER A 186 -2.53 -22.97 -1.56
CA SER A 186 -2.68 -21.90 -2.56
C SER A 186 -4.11 -21.40 -2.73
N GLU A 187 -5.12 -22.11 -2.21
CA GLU A 187 -6.54 -21.86 -2.51
C GLU A 187 -7.09 -20.56 -1.90
N ASN A 188 -6.47 -20.05 -0.83
CA ASN A 188 -6.90 -18.80 -0.15
C ASN A 188 -5.73 -17.83 0.09
N SER A 189 -4.77 -17.79 -0.84
CA SER A 189 -3.61 -16.90 -0.67
C SER A 189 -4.03 -15.42 -0.61
N PRO A 190 -3.54 -14.65 0.38
CA PRO A 190 -3.89 -13.25 0.51
C PRO A 190 -3.44 -12.47 -0.73
N ARG A 191 -4.30 -11.57 -1.21
CA ARG A 191 -4.06 -10.81 -2.44
C ARG A 191 -2.96 -9.77 -2.23
N LEU A 192 -1.74 -10.12 -2.63
CA LEU A 192 -0.60 -9.22 -2.61
C LEU A 192 -0.73 -8.13 -3.68
N THR A 193 -0.13 -6.98 -3.42
CA THR A 193 -0.07 -5.86 -4.36
C THR A 193 1.31 -5.75 -4.97
N ALA A 194 1.45 -4.93 -6.02
CA ALA A 194 2.75 -4.59 -6.61
C ALA A 194 3.76 -4.05 -5.58
N SER A 195 3.29 -3.47 -4.47
CA SER A 195 4.20 -2.97 -3.43
C SER A 195 4.98 -4.08 -2.72
N ALA A 196 4.57 -5.35 -2.83
CA ALA A 196 5.28 -6.47 -2.24
C ALA A 196 6.72 -6.62 -2.76
N ILE A 197 6.99 -6.27 -4.03
CA ILE A 197 8.34 -6.35 -4.62
C ILE A 197 9.36 -5.45 -3.90
N PHE A 198 8.89 -4.40 -3.22
CA PHE A 198 9.74 -3.44 -2.52
C PHE A 198 10.00 -3.82 -1.06
N LEU A 199 9.47 -4.94 -0.56
CA LEU A 199 9.66 -5.33 0.83
C LEU A 199 11.15 -5.46 1.24
N PRO A 200 12.06 -6.00 0.41
CA PRO A 200 13.50 -6.00 0.69
C PRO A 200 14.11 -4.60 0.78
N MET A 201 13.58 -3.61 0.06
CA MET A 201 14.02 -2.22 0.18
C MET A 201 13.57 -1.58 1.50
N ILE A 202 12.43 -2.02 2.04
CA ILE A 202 11.83 -1.46 3.26
C ILE A 202 12.33 -2.16 4.52
N PHE A 203 12.57 -3.47 4.43
CA PHE A 203 13.04 -4.32 5.53
C PHE A 203 14.34 -5.04 5.15
N PRO A 204 15.41 -4.33 4.74
CA PRO A 204 16.60 -4.94 4.18
C PRO A 204 17.23 -5.94 5.14
N ASN A 205 17.39 -5.55 6.41
CA ASN A 205 18.00 -6.37 7.46
C ASN A 205 17.25 -7.68 7.74
N LEU A 206 15.94 -7.72 7.47
CA LEU A 206 15.12 -8.92 7.60
C LEU A 206 15.20 -9.81 6.36
N TYR A 207 15.05 -9.20 5.17
CA TYR A 207 15.00 -9.94 3.90
C TYR A 207 16.36 -10.47 3.45
N GLU A 208 17.46 -9.86 3.90
CA GLU A 208 18.81 -10.43 3.75
C GLU A 208 18.94 -11.78 4.46
N LYS A 209 18.19 -11.98 5.56
CA LYS A 209 18.19 -13.21 6.35
C LYS A 209 17.14 -14.21 5.89
N MET A 210 16.50 -13.98 4.75
CA MET A 210 15.49 -14.89 4.22
C MET A 210 16.12 -16.19 3.74
N ASN A 211 15.56 -17.32 4.14
CA ASN A 211 16.02 -18.61 3.67
C ASN A 211 15.84 -18.70 2.13
N PRO A 212 16.83 -19.21 1.38
CA PRO A 212 16.82 -19.23 -0.09
C PRO A 212 15.57 -19.85 -0.72
N VAL A 213 15.02 -20.92 -0.13
CA VAL A 213 13.81 -21.59 -0.65
C VAL A 213 12.60 -20.66 -0.58
N TYR A 214 12.43 -19.99 0.56
CA TYR A 214 11.36 -19.01 0.74
C TYR A 214 11.61 -17.72 -0.06
N LYS A 215 12.87 -17.34 -0.27
CA LYS A 215 13.23 -16.20 -1.09
C LYS A 215 12.75 -16.37 -2.53
N GLN A 216 12.95 -17.53 -3.14
CA GLN A 216 12.43 -17.83 -4.49
C GLN A 216 10.90 -17.75 -4.56
N GLN A 217 10.20 -18.30 -3.54
CA GLN A 217 8.74 -18.20 -3.45
C GLN A 217 8.27 -16.74 -3.34
N TYR A 218 8.90 -15.97 -2.46
CA TYR A 218 8.64 -14.54 -2.30
C TYR A 218 8.84 -13.79 -3.61
N GLU A 219 10.00 -13.96 -4.25
CA GLU A 219 10.36 -13.26 -5.48
C GLU A 219 9.38 -13.58 -6.62
N SER A 220 8.98 -14.84 -6.77
CA SER A 220 8.05 -15.27 -7.82
C SER A 220 6.68 -14.61 -7.65
N VAL A 221 6.13 -14.62 -6.44
CA VAL A 221 4.81 -14.05 -6.15
C VAL A 221 4.83 -12.52 -6.20
N ALA A 222 5.90 -11.89 -5.69
CA ALA A 222 6.07 -10.45 -5.74
C ALA A 222 6.23 -9.95 -7.19
N LEU A 223 7.00 -10.67 -8.00
CA LEU A 223 7.17 -10.40 -9.42
C LEU A 223 5.84 -10.52 -10.17
N ALA A 224 5.08 -11.61 -9.96
CA ALA A 224 3.76 -11.81 -10.54
C ALA A 224 2.79 -10.65 -10.23
N SER A 225 2.77 -10.24 -8.96
CA SER A 225 1.93 -9.13 -8.48
C SER A 225 2.33 -7.79 -9.10
N TYR A 226 3.64 -7.56 -9.28
CA TYR A 226 4.14 -6.36 -9.92
C TYR A 226 3.85 -6.34 -11.42
N VAL A 227 4.15 -7.42 -12.14
CA VAL A 227 3.91 -7.55 -13.60
C VAL A 227 2.43 -7.31 -13.91
N THR A 228 1.53 -7.97 -13.17
CA THR A 228 0.07 -7.80 -13.35
C THR A 228 -0.38 -6.35 -13.15
N ASN A 229 0.24 -5.63 -12.21
CA ASN A 229 -0.05 -4.21 -12.01
C ASN A 229 0.54 -3.35 -13.12
N ALA A 230 1.78 -3.62 -13.54
CA ALA A 230 2.48 -2.89 -14.58
C ALA A 230 1.74 -2.99 -15.93
N GLU A 231 1.19 -4.17 -16.29
CA GLU A 231 0.34 -4.32 -17.48
C GLU A 231 -0.81 -3.30 -17.52
N ARG A 232 -1.45 -3.04 -16.37
CA ARG A 232 -2.53 -2.04 -16.28
C ARG A 232 -2.04 -0.62 -16.49
N MET A 233 -0.83 -0.32 -16.01
CA MET A 233 -0.22 1.01 -16.17
C MET A 233 0.34 1.21 -17.58
N HIS A 234 0.73 0.12 -18.26
CA HIS A 234 1.24 0.11 -19.63
C HIS A 234 0.14 0.21 -20.68
N ALA A 235 -1.08 -0.27 -20.38
CA ALA A 235 -2.19 -0.36 -21.34
C ALA A 235 -2.45 0.92 -22.18
N PRO A 236 -2.33 2.17 -21.65
CA PRO A 236 -2.51 3.38 -22.46
C PRO A 236 -1.37 3.66 -23.46
N PHE A 237 -0.20 3.04 -23.29
CA PHE A 237 1.03 3.32 -24.04
C PHE A 237 1.42 2.16 -24.97
N GLU A 238 0.86 0.97 -24.75
CA GLU A 238 1.11 -0.21 -25.56
C GLU A 238 0.35 -0.15 -26.88
N LYS A 239 1.07 0.03 -28.00
CA LYS A 239 0.49 0.09 -29.36
C LYS A 239 0.69 -1.22 -30.13
N SER A 240 1.63 -2.05 -29.69
CA SER A 240 2.00 -3.31 -30.32
C SER A 240 2.60 -4.29 -29.30
N PRO A 241 2.72 -5.59 -29.63
CA PRO A 241 3.37 -6.55 -28.73
C PRO A 241 4.86 -6.26 -28.52
N LYS A 242 5.51 -5.50 -29.42
CA LYS A 242 6.88 -5.01 -29.21
C LYS A 242 6.92 -3.94 -28.12
N ASP A 243 5.92 -3.07 -28.07
CA ASP A 243 5.81 -2.05 -27.01
C ASP A 243 5.58 -2.69 -25.64
N TYR A 244 4.81 -3.78 -25.58
CA TYR A 244 4.65 -4.57 -24.35
C TYR A 244 6.04 -4.92 -23.77
N ILE A 245 6.93 -5.49 -24.59
CA ILE A 245 8.30 -5.83 -24.18
C ILE A 245 9.08 -4.57 -23.80
N ALA A 246 9.07 -3.53 -24.64
CA ALA A 246 9.86 -2.31 -24.42
C ALA A 246 9.47 -1.57 -23.12
N LEU A 247 8.18 -1.51 -22.79
CA LEU A 247 7.66 -0.88 -21.57
C LEU A 247 8.16 -1.62 -20.31
N PHE A 248 8.21 -2.95 -20.36
CA PHE A 248 8.75 -3.77 -19.28
C PHE A 248 10.28 -3.72 -19.19
N ASN A 249 11.00 -3.71 -20.32
CA ASN A 249 12.45 -3.56 -20.35
C ASN A 249 12.90 -2.24 -19.73
N ALA A 250 12.19 -1.15 -20.01
CA ALA A 250 12.46 0.16 -19.42
C ALA A 250 12.30 0.16 -17.88
N LYS A 251 11.58 -0.82 -17.33
CA LYS A 251 11.44 -1.05 -15.89
C LYS A 251 12.46 -2.05 -15.33
N GLY A 252 13.32 -2.66 -16.14
CA GLY A 252 14.26 -3.69 -15.70
C GLY A 252 13.69 -5.12 -15.67
N PHE A 253 12.60 -5.37 -16.40
CA PHE A 253 12.06 -6.72 -16.60
C PHE A 253 12.31 -7.17 -18.02
N TYR A 254 12.68 -8.44 -18.20
CA TYR A 254 13.01 -8.98 -19.52
C TYR A 254 12.36 -10.34 -19.72
N PHE A 255 12.13 -10.68 -20.99
CA PHE A 255 11.37 -11.85 -21.39
C PHE A 255 12.27 -12.95 -21.91
N VAL A 256 12.01 -14.18 -21.47
CA VAL A 256 12.65 -15.39 -21.97
C VAL A 256 11.57 -16.30 -22.57
N LYS A 257 11.80 -16.82 -23.77
CA LYS A 257 10.92 -17.80 -24.38
C LYS A 257 11.34 -19.20 -23.92
N GLY A 258 10.49 -19.85 -23.15
CA GLY A 258 10.61 -21.26 -22.78
C GLY A 258 9.68 -22.14 -23.62
N GLU A 259 9.68 -23.45 -23.33
CA GLU A 259 8.82 -24.43 -24.02
C GLU A 259 7.33 -24.15 -23.79
N LYS A 260 6.97 -23.72 -22.56
CA LYS A 260 5.58 -23.52 -22.12
C LYS A 260 5.04 -22.11 -22.43
N GLY A 261 5.83 -21.24 -23.05
CA GLY A 261 5.48 -19.85 -23.35
C GLY A 261 6.57 -18.89 -22.91
N PHE A 262 6.18 -17.69 -22.50
CA PHE A 262 7.12 -16.67 -22.05
C PHE A 262 7.20 -16.59 -20.54
N GLU A 263 8.40 -16.37 -20.04
CA GLU A 263 8.70 -16.07 -18.65
C GLU A 263 9.24 -14.66 -18.53
N VAL A 264 8.84 -13.95 -17.48
CA VAL A 264 9.40 -12.66 -17.10
C VAL A 264 10.44 -12.88 -16.02
N LYS A 265 11.60 -12.26 -16.20
CA LYS A 265 12.68 -12.16 -15.21
C LYS A 265 12.93 -10.69 -14.87
N SER A 266 13.66 -10.46 -13.79
CA SER A 266 13.91 -9.12 -13.28
C SER A 266 15.33 -8.95 -12.78
N ILE A 267 15.95 -7.81 -13.11
CA ILE A 267 17.25 -7.42 -12.58
C ILE A 267 17.25 -7.15 -11.06
N TYR A 268 16.07 -7.01 -10.44
CA TYR A 268 15.93 -6.78 -8.99
C TYR A 268 15.78 -8.08 -8.18
N THR A 269 15.85 -9.24 -8.84
CA THR A 269 15.77 -10.57 -8.23
C THR A 269 17.10 -11.31 -8.42
N ASP A 270 17.22 -12.54 -7.94
CA ASP A 270 18.45 -13.33 -8.11
C ASP A 270 18.72 -13.84 -9.55
N ASN A 271 17.97 -13.33 -10.55
CA ASN A 271 17.94 -13.73 -11.97
C ASN A 271 17.57 -15.22 -12.24
N LYS A 272 17.39 -16.02 -11.19
CA LYS A 272 16.93 -17.42 -11.27
C LYS A 272 15.42 -17.47 -11.18
N THR A 273 14.83 -16.61 -10.35
CA THR A 273 13.38 -16.53 -10.21
C THR A 273 12.73 -15.94 -11.47
N SER A 274 11.64 -16.57 -11.92
CA SER A 274 10.84 -16.10 -13.04
C SER A 274 9.35 -16.17 -12.73
N PHE A 275 8.57 -15.44 -13.53
CA PHE A 275 7.12 -15.50 -13.54
C PHE A 275 6.63 -15.94 -14.93
N GLN A 276 5.95 -17.08 -14.99
CA GLN A 276 5.34 -17.57 -16.22
C GLN A 276 4.17 -16.68 -16.62
N LEU A 277 4.22 -16.13 -17.83
CA LEU A 277 3.11 -15.34 -18.36
C LEU A 277 1.89 -16.22 -18.67
N PRO A 278 0.67 -15.67 -18.53
CA PRO A 278 -0.53 -16.33 -18.98
C PRO A 278 -0.45 -16.74 -20.45
N LYS A 279 -1.08 -17.88 -20.80
CA LYS A 279 -1.07 -18.42 -22.16
C LYS A 279 -1.54 -17.40 -23.21
N ARG A 280 -2.53 -16.57 -22.86
CA ARG A 280 -3.03 -15.48 -23.71
C ARG A 280 -1.95 -14.44 -24.02
N THR A 281 -1.21 -13.99 -23.02
CA THR A 281 -0.12 -13.03 -23.21
C THR A 281 1.01 -13.65 -24.03
N SER A 282 1.33 -14.93 -23.78
CA SER A 282 2.31 -15.66 -24.60
C SER A 282 1.91 -15.76 -26.08
N LEU A 283 0.63 -16.03 -26.37
CA LEU A 283 0.11 -16.04 -27.74
C LEU A 283 0.20 -14.66 -28.38
N TYR A 284 -0.13 -13.60 -27.63
CA TYR A 284 -0.01 -12.22 -28.09
C TYR A 284 1.45 -11.87 -28.46
N LEU A 285 2.42 -12.20 -27.61
CA LEU A 285 3.85 -11.95 -27.87
C LEU A 285 4.38 -12.78 -29.05
N ASN A 286 3.83 -13.96 -29.33
CA ASN A 286 4.21 -14.76 -30.49
C ASN A 286 3.76 -14.14 -31.84
N THR A 287 2.95 -13.08 -31.84
CA THR A 287 2.56 -12.37 -33.07
C THR A 287 3.66 -11.43 -33.59
N ILE A 288 4.78 -11.26 -32.86
CA ILE A 288 5.91 -10.43 -33.27
C ILE A 288 6.66 -11.09 -34.44
N THR A 289 6.70 -10.43 -35.60
CA THR A 289 7.28 -10.95 -36.85
C THR A 289 8.79 -11.26 -36.74
N ASN A 290 9.54 -10.52 -35.92
CA ASN A 290 10.97 -10.75 -35.62
C ASN A 290 11.20 -10.96 -34.12
N LEU A 291 10.50 -11.94 -33.54
CA LEU A 291 10.53 -12.17 -32.10
C LEU A 291 11.96 -12.41 -31.57
N THR A 292 12.76 -13.23 -32.23
CA THR A 292 14.12 -13.56 -31.78
C THR A 292 15.01 -12.32 -31.70
N GLU A 293 14.97 -11.45 -32.71
CA GLU A 293 15.71 -10.19 -32.70
C GLU A 293 15.20 -9.24 -31.63
N THR A 294 13.87 -9.17 -31.45
CA THR A 294 13.24 -8.36 -30.40
C THR A 294 13.69 -8.82 -29.02
N LEU A 295 13.76 -10.13 -28.79
CA LEU A 295 14.21 -10.70 -27.52
C LEU A 295 15.70 -10.50 -27.28
N LYS A 296 16.54 -10.56 -28.33
CA LYS A 296 17.97 -10.23 -28.23
C LYS A 296 18.20 -8.74 -27.94
N GLY A 297 17.42 -7.86 -28.56
CA GLY A 297 17.53 -6.41 -28.36
C GLY A 297 17.23 -5.94 -26.93
N GLN A 298 16.56 -6.77 -26.11
CA GLN A 298 16.32 -6.47 -24.70
C GLN A 298 17.63 -6.35 -23.91
N GLU A 299 18.64 -7.13 -24.26
CA GLU A 299 19.92 -7.19 -23.55
C GLU A 299 20.60 -5.82 -23.50
N ASN A 300 20.59 -5.07 -24.61
CA ASN A 300 21.14 -3.72 -24.65
C ASN A 300 20.42 -2.75 -23.69
N VAL A 301 19.10 -2.85 -23.58
CA VAL A 301 18.31 -1.99 -22.68
C VAL A 301 18.59 -2.36 -21.22
N ILE A 302 18.60 -3.66 -20.91
CA ILE A 302 18.83 -4.15 -19.55
C ILE A 302 20.26 -3.86 -19.10
N ASN A 303 21.26 -4.13 -19.93
CA ASN A 303 22.67 -3.84 -19.62
C ASN A 303 22.89 -2.34 -19.48
N GLY A 304 22.27 -1.51 -20.33
CA GLY A 304 22.32 -0.05 -20.17
C GLY A 304 21.79 0.43 -18.81
N LEU A 305 20.71 -0.17 -18.31
CA LEU A 305 20.22 0.15 -16.94
C LEU A 305 21.25 -0.24 -15.86
N VAL A 306 21.93 -1.38 -16.01
CA VAL A 306 22.96 -1.84 -15.07
C VAL A 306 24.19 -0.93 -15.12
N GLU A 307 24.68 -0.60 -16.32
CA GLU A 307 25.82 0.29 -16.54
C GLU A 307 25.57 1.71 -15.99
N GLU A 308 24.33 2.20 -16.08
CA GLU A 308 23.90 3.46 -15.47
C GLU A 308 23.70 3.38 -13.94
N GLY A 309 23.90 2.21 -13.31
CA GLY A 309 23.68 1.99 -11.87
C GLY A 309 22.20 2.06 -11.46
N ARG A 310 21.29 1.71 -12.38
CA ARG A 310 19.83 1.79 -12.21
C ARG A 310 19.18 0.43 -11.98
N ASP A 311 19.94 -0.55 -11.55
CA ASP A 311 19.56 -1.94 -11.31
C ASP A 311 19.06 -2.21 -9.89
N ASN A 312 18.82 -1.17 -9.09
CA ASN A 312 18.31 -1.31 -7.72
C ASN A 312 16.83 -0.97 -7.58
N LEU A 313 16.20 -1.50 -6.52
CA LEU A 313 14.77 -1.31 -6.24
C LEU A 313 14.34 0.15 -6.07
N LYS A 314 15.25 1.10 -5.78
CA LYS A 314 14.88 2.52 -5.67
C LYS A 314 14.55 3.11 -7.04
N ASN A 315 15.23 2.69 -8.11
CA ASN A 315 14.93 3.14 -9.47
C ASN A 315 13.56 2.62 -9.93
N LEU A 316 13.24 1.36 -9.63
CA LEU A 316 11.90 0.81 -9.83
C LEU A 316 10.85 1.54 -8.99
N TRP A 317 11.16 1.83 -7.73
CA TRP A 317 10.27 2.53 -6.80
C TRP A 317 9.96 3.96 -7.28
N ALA A 318 10.96 4.70 -7.76
CA ALA A 318 10.77 6.03 -8.33
C ALA A 318 9.84 5.99 -9.55
N GLY A 319 9.99 4.99 -10.43
CA GLY A 319 9.07 4.75 -11.55
C GLY A 319 7.66 4.44 -11.07
N HIS A 320 7.51 3.55 -10.09
CA HIS A 320 6.21 3.20 -9.49
C HIS A 320 5.52 4.40 -8.84
N LEU A 321 6.25 5.24 -8.11
CA LEU A 321 5.70 6.47 -7.52
C LEU A 321 5.26 7.47 -8.60
N MET A 322 6.02 7.57 -9.69
CA MET A 322 5.71 8.47 -10.80
C MET A 322 4.43 8.07 -11.52
N GLU A 323 4.26 6.79 -11.84
CA GLU A 323 3.03 6.26 -12.45
C GLU A 323 1.79 6.51 -11.59
N ARG A 324 1.99 6.70 -10.29
CA ARG A 324 0.95 6.94 -9.30
C ARG A 324 0.72 8.41 -9.00
N GLY A 325 1.40 9.31 -9.70
CA GLY A 325 1.26 10.75 -9.54
C GLY A 325 1.85 11.31 -8.25
N VAL A 326 2.73 10.57 -7.57
CA VAL A 326 3.33 11.01 -6.29
C VAL A 326 4.56 11.87 -6.55
N TYR A 327 4.37 12.95 -7.31
CA TYR A 327 5.45 13.70 -7.95
C TYR A 327 6.40 14.39 -6.97
N ASP A 328 5.93 14.86 -5.82
CA ASP A 328 6.81 15.52 -4.84
C ASP A 328 7.90 14.57 -4.31
N LYS A 329 7.55 13.30 -4.09
CA LYS A 329 8.50 12.28 -3.67
C LYS A 329 9.46 11.92 -4.80
N VAL A 330 8.96 11.82 -6.02
CA VAL A 330 9.78 11.54 -7.20
C VAL A 330 10.76 12.69 -7.48
N ALA A 331 10.31 13.93 -7.40
CA ALA A 331 11.15 15.12 -7.53
C ALA A 331 12.24 15.16 -6.44
N PHE A 332 11.90 14.80 -5.21
CA PHE A 332 12.89 14.66 -4.14
C PHE A 332 13.92 13.55 -4.44
N MET A 333 13.48 12.36 -4.86
CA MET A 333 14.38 11.26 -5.22
C MET A 333 15.32 11.64 -6.37
N LEU A 334 14.80 12.31 -7.41
CA LEU A 334 15.57 12.78 -8.57
C LEU A 334 16.63 13.81 -8.18
N THR A 335 16.26 14.80 -7.36
CA THR A 335 17.12 15.96 -7.08
C THR A 335 18.06 15.74 -5.89
N SER A 336 17.56 15.13 -4.82
CA SER A 336 18.28 15.00 -3.54
C SER A 336 18.97 13.65 -3.40
N GLU A 337 18.35 12.57 -3.88
CA GLU A 337 18.92 11.21 -3.81
C GLU A 337 19.61 10.78 -5.12
N LYS A 338 19.49 11.58 -6.19
CA LYS A 338 19.99 11.28 -7.54
C LYS A 338 19.50 9.92 -8.07
N VAL A 339 18.28 9.54 -7.71
CA VAL A 339 17.64 8.28 -8.14
C VAL A 339 16.76 8.54 -9.36
N TYR A 340 17.13 7.95 -10.50
CA TYR A 340 16.41 8.10 -11.76
C TYR A 340 15.36 6.97 -11.96
N PRO A 341 14.12 7.30 -12.34
CA PRO A 341 13.02 6.34 -12.43
C PRO A 341 13.17 5.42 -13.64
N ASN A 342 13.01 4.11 -13.42
CA ASN A 342 12.96 3.13 -14.52
C ASN A 342 11.56 3.11 -15.11
N LEU A 343 11.39 3.89 -16.18
CA LEU A 343 10.13 4.09 -16.88
C LEU A 343 10.42 4.45 -18.35
N HIS A 344 9.57 3.97 -19.25
CA HIS A 344 9.70 4.24 -20.68
C HIS A 344 9.55 5.74 -21.01
N ARG A 345 10.28 6.24 -22.01
CA ARG A 345 10.35 7.68 -22.34
C ARG A 345 8.98 8.33 -22.56
N GLU A 346 8.09 7.66 -23.29
CA GLU A 346 6.72 8.18 -23.55
C GLU A 346 5.92 8.33 -22.25
N MET A 347 6.05 7.37 -21.34
CA MET A 347 5.41 7.46 -20.03
C MET A 347 6.02 8.58 -19.20
N VAL A 348 7.35 8.73 -19.17
CA VAL A 348 8.02 9.85 -18.46
C VAL A 348 7.50 11.19 -18.98
N GLN A 349 7.41 11.36 -20.30
CA GLN A 349 6.89 12.59 -20.89
C GLN A 349 5.44 12.87 -20.46
N HIS A 350 4.57 11.87 -20.53
CA HIS A 350 3.19 11.98 -20.04
C HIS A 350 3.14 12.42 -18.56
N GLN A 351 4.01 11.88 -17.69
CA GLN A 351 4.06 12.25 -16.28
C GLN A 351 4.66 13.66 -16.05
N MET A 352 5.63 14.06 -16.88
CA MET A 352 6.16 15.44 -16.90
C MET A 352 5.06 16.46 -17.17
N ASP A 353 4.21 16.18 -18.14
CA ASP A 353 3.11 17.07 -18.52
C ASP A 353 1.95 17.05 -17.50
N ASN A 354 1.77 15.94 -16.78
CA ASN A 354 0.70 15.77 -15.79
C ASN A 354 1.05 16.21 -14.35
N GLY A 355 2.21 16.83 -14.13
CA GLY A 355 2.51 17.50 -12.86
C GLY A 355 3.93 17.33 -12.33
N LEU A 356 4.71 16.38 -12.85
CA LEU A 356 6.08 16.17 -12.38
C LEU A 356 6.98 17.40 -12.67
N ARG A 357 6.82 18.06 -13.82
CA ARG A 357 7.57 19.30 -14.14
C ARG A 357 7.32 20.39 -13.09
N LYS A 358 6.07 20.52 -12.62
CA LYS A 358 5.71 21.47 -11.56
C LYS A 358 6.41 21.13 -10.24
N SER A 359 6.33 19.87 -9.78
CA SER A 359 6.99 19.45 -8.54
C SER A 359 8.52 19.61 -8.58
N LEU A 360 9.15 19.35 -9.72
CA LEU A 360 10.60 19.58 -9.91
C LEU A 360 10.99 21.06 -9.76
N ASN A 361 10.20 21.96 -10.34
CA ASN A 361 10.41 23.40 -10.20
C ASN A 361 10.25 23.85 -8.73
N GLU A 362 9.22 23.34 -8.03
CA GLU A 362 9.00 23.64 -6.62
C GLU A 362 10.15 23.16 -5.72
N VAL A 363 10.68 21.95 -5.95
CA VAL A 363 11.80 21.40 -5.17
C VAL A 363 13.09 22.20 -5.43
N THR A 364 13.33 22.60 -6.67
CA THR A 364 14.48 23.44 -7.04
C THR A 364 14.45 24.77 -6.28
N VAL A 365 13.29 25.41 -6.18
CA VAL A 365 13.09 26.67 -5.43
C VAL A 365 13.20 26.46 -3.90
N ARG A 366 12.81 25.28 -3.38
CA ARG A 366 12.78 24.97 -1.93
C ARG A 366 14.06 24.29 -1.39
N THR A 367 15.15 24.22 -2.17
CA THR A 367 16.36 23.45 -1.86
C THR A 367 17.09 23.81 -0.55
N THR A 368 16.69 24.89 0.14
CA THR A 368 17.29 25.39 1.39
C THR A 368 16.61 24.92 2.68
N ASN A 369 15.41 24.31 2.66
CA ASN A 369 14.71 23.94 3.90
C ASN A 369 15.03 22.50 4.37
N TYR A 370 15.94 22.37 5.35
CA TYR A 370 16.35 21.10 5.96
C TYR A 370 15.18 20.28 6.54
N GLN A 371 14.19 20.94 7.13
CA GLN A 371 13.03 20.25 7.73
C GLN A 371 12.18 19.58 6.64
N HIS A 372 11.98 20.25 5.51
CA HIS A 372 11.24 19.71 4.37
C HIS A 372 11.95 18.50 3.75
N LYS A 373 13.27 18.57 3.55
CA LYS A 373 14.08 17.42 3.08
C LYS A 373 13.98 16.23 4.03
N ARG A 374 14.05 16.46 5.34
CA ARG A 374 13.91 15.39 6.35
C ARG A 374 12.51 14.76 6.30
N MET A 375 11.46 15.55 6.11
CA MET A 375 10.09 15.03 5.97
C MET A 375 9.91 14.23 4.69
N LEU A 376 10.39 14.74 3.54
CA LEU A 376 10.32 14.03 2.27
C LEU A 376 11.11 12.72 2.33
N ARG A 377 12.32 12.70 2.89
CA ARG A 377 13.11 11.48 3.08
C ARG A 377 12.37 10.42 3.89
N LYS A 378 11.67 10.82 4.97
CA LYS A 378 10.80 9.93 5.75
C LYS A 378 9.55 9.51 4.97
N GLY A 379 9.05 10.38 4.10
CA GLY A 379 7.84 10.19 3.30
C GLY A 379 8.01 9.36 2.04
N VAL A 380 9.20 9.35 1.41
CA VAL A 380 9.51 8.62 0.17
C VAL A 380 9.14 7.15 0.29
N TYR A 381 9.48 6.55 1.43
CA TYR A 381 9.24 5.14 1.73
C TYR A 381 7.97 4.90 2.57
N ALA A 382 7.23 5.97 2.90
CA ALA A 382 5.95 5.88 3.59
C ALA A 382 4.78 5.83 2.59
N ILE A 383 4.14 4.67 2.44
CA ILE A 383 2.93 4.50 1.63
C ILE A 383 1.69 4.64 2.52
N SER A 384 1.16 5.84 2.73
CA SER A 384 -0.15 6.00 3.40
C SER A 384 -1.28 6.29 2.41
N SER A 385 -1.07 7.12 1.38
CA SER A 385 -2.16 7.67 0.56
C SER A 385 -2.42 6.97 -0.79
N LEU A 386 -1.81 5.81 -1.02
CA LEU A 386 -1.86 5.12 -2.31
C LEU A 386 -3.15 4.30 -2.54
N LEU A 387 -4.26 4.60 -1.87
CA LEU A 387 -5.57 4.02 -2.19
C LEU A 387 -6.66 5.11 -2.09
N GLY A 388 -6.83 5.84 -3.19
CA GLY A 388 -8.09 6.49 -3.57
C GLY A 388 -8.30 7.95 -3.17
N GLY A 389 -8.24 8.85 -4.16
CA GLY A 389 -8.87 10.18 -4.10
C GLY A 389 -8.13 11.25 -4.90
N SER A 390 -8.68 11.68 -6.04
CA SER A 390 -8.21 12.84 -6.81
C SER A 390 -8.54 14.16 -6.12
N GLY A 391 -7.64 15.16 -6.21
CA GLY A 391 -8.02 16.57 -6.22
C GLY A 391 -7.34 17.47 -5.19
N GLY A 392 -6.14 17.96 -5.52
CA GLY A 392 -5.55 19.25 -5.14
C GLY A 392 -5.87 19.90 -3.78
N LYS A 393 -4.96 19.75 -2.82
CA LYS A 393 -4.12 20.81 -2.22
C LYS A 393 -3.18 20.12 -1.23
N THR A 394 -1.95 20.61 -1.14
CA THR A 394 -0.88 20.10 -0.29
C THR A 394 -1.32 19.91 1.18
N GLU A 395 -0.75 18.89 1.82
CA GLU A 395 -1.05 18.34 3.17
C GLU A 395 -2.21 17.35 3.28
N GLU A 396 -2.12 16.23 2.56
CA GLU A 396 -2.93 15.03 2.84
C GLU A 396 -2.04 13.81 3.09
N MET A 397 -1.44 13.76 4.30
CA MET A 397 -0.96 12.49 4.87
C MET A 397 -2.14 11.74 5.46
N TYR A 398 -2.88 11.05 4.60
CA TYR A 398 -3.91 10.10 5.01
C TYR A 398 -3.51 8.69 4.59
N ASN A 399 -3.75 7.72 5.48
CA ASN A 399 -4.51 6.48 5.26
C ASN A 399 -3.87 5.20 5.83
N GLY A 400 -4.45 4.68 6.91
CA GLY A 400 -4.31 3.29 7.32
C GLY A 400 -5.66 2.85 7.88
N PHE A 401 -6.44 2.11 7.06
CA PHE A 401 -7.84 1.65 7.24
C PHE A 401 -8.90 2.19 6.28
N LYS A 402 -8.53 2.71 5.11
CA LYS A 402 -9.47 2.75 3.98
C LYS A 402 -9.21 1.57 3.05
N ASP A 403 -10.17 0.67 3.09
CA ASP A 403 -10.51 -0.32 2.06
C ASP A 403 -9.88 -1.70 2.18
N GLU A 404 -10.34 -2.46 3.17
CA GLU A 404 -10.49 -3.90 2.99
C GLU A 404 -11.85 -4.30 2.38
N PHE A 405 -12.92 -3.48 2.36
CA PHE A 405 -14.24 -3.98 1.92
C PHE A 405 -15.32 -2.97 1.43
N THR A 406 -15.07 -1.76 0.89
CA THR A 406 -16.19 -0.95 0.34
C THR A 406 -15.83 0.16 -0.66
N ASP A 407 -15.44 -0.22 -1.89
CA ASP A 407 -15.73 0.61 -3.08
C ASP A 407 -16.50 -0.19 -4.14
N PHE A 408 -17.81 -0.36 -3.90
CA PHE A 408 -18.76 -0.88 -4.90
C PHE A 408 -19.18 0.18 -5.94
N THR A 409 -18.58 1.37 -5.97
CA THR A 409 -19.05 2.45 -6.88
C THR A 409 -18.47 2.37 -8.28
N LYS A 410 -17.47 1.51 -8.54
CA LYS A 410 -16.84 1.40 -9.87
C LYS A 410 -17.52 0.45 -10.86
N PHE A 411 -18.51 -0.35 -10.45
CA PHE A 411 -19.23 -1.27 -11.34
C PHE A 411 -20.62 -0.81 -11.78
N LYS A 412 -21.00 0.46 -11.55
CA LYS A 412 -22.32 1.01 -11.98
C LYS A 412 -22.25 2.08 -13.08
N ARG A 413 -21.37 1.89 -14.07
CA ARG A 413 -21.45 2.60 -15.36
C ARG A 413 -21.26 1.62 -16.52
N LYS A 414 -22.27 0.76 -16.75
CA LYS A 414 -22.61 0.15 -18.04
C LYS A 414 -23.89 -0.71 -17.87
N SER A 415 -25.06 -0.06 -17.79
CA SER A 415 -26.35 -0.64 -18.20
C SER A 415 -27.47 0.42 -18.15
N MET A 416 -27.45 1.34 -19.10
CA MET A 416 -28.63 2.01 -19.65
C MET A 416 -28.23 2.17 -21.12
N GLY A 417 -28.59 1.26 -22.03
CA GLY A 417 -29.97 0.89 -22.31
C GLY A 417 -30.60 1.98 -23.18
N THR A 418 -29.97 2.31 -24.32
CA THR A 418 -30.63 3.03 -25.42
C THR A 418 -31.58 2.05 -26.10
N GLY A 419 -32.80 1.97 -25.56
CA GLY A 419 -33.95 1.44 -26.28
C GLY A 419 -34.48 2.54 -27.18
N HIS A 420 -34.30 2.36 -28.48
CA HIS A 420 -35.12 3.02 -29.48
C HIS A 420 -36.55 2.49 -29.41
N SER A 421 -37.53 3.37 -29.43
CA SER A 421 -38.78 3.12 -30.14
C SER A 421 -39.43 4.46 -30.51
N LEU A 422 -39.94 4.46 -31.73
CA LEU A 422 -40.72 5.46 -32.44
C LEU A 422 -41.70 6.28 -31.57
#